data_AF-A0A925YHM6-F1
#
_entry.id   AF-A0A925YHM6-F1
#
_cell.length_a   1.000
_cell.length_b   1.000
_cell.length_c   1.000
_cell.angle_alpha   90.00
_cell.angle_beta   90.00
_cell.angle_gamma   90.00
#
_symmetry.space_group_name_H-M   'P 1'
#
loop_
_entity.id
_entity.type
_entity.pdbx_description
1 polymer ?
#
loop_
_entity_poly.entity_id
_entity_poly.type
_entity_poly.pdbx_seq_one_letter_code
_entity_poly.pdbx_strand_id
1 'polypeptide(L)'
;TPQDIPPTWAALAAELKAPPEAALTSVYRTQYDSLLPAQKRTVMYVHVNVAKAIAAYEWLLSSDHSSFDQFVNEGPQSPALSPAAKRGLKLFVGKASCMDCHKTPLFSDGKFHNIGIEQRGTAVPTIAECSDKQSAPDCDCVSGKSCLPWGAYFGTAKLRDQAFSRRSEYSDDPALRLQPGSMDPIPERLMGAWRTPSLRDVAMTGPYMHNGIFTTLSDVIWHYDQAGGRGDQSGSELSGLGLSAGDREDLAAFLSSLTGTPSTKLLPFNDGGMIHADGGIEAMPDPGQTIADDASVDALGIQPDAGANGDGR
;
A
#
# COMPACT_ATOMS: atom_id res chain seq x y z
N THR A 1 -16.56 -30.71 23.83
CA THR A 1 -15.68 -30.09 24.87
C THR A 1 -14.41 -29.59 24.19
N PRO A 2 -13.59 -28.73 24.82
CA PRO A 2 -12.32 -28.23 24.27
C PRO A 2 -11.24 -29.31 24.01
N GLN A 3 -11.61 -30.54 23.67
CA GLN A 3 -10.72 -31.71 23.64
C GLN A 3 -10.44 -32.27 22.24
N ASP A 4 -10.97 -31.66 21.17
CA ASP A 4 -10.70 -32.09 19.78
C ASP A 4 -9.75 -31.12 19.03
N ILE A 5 -8.98 -30.29 19.72
CA ILE A 5 -7.95 -29.43 19.09
C ILE A 5 -6.63 -30.23 19.02
N PRO A 6 -6.07 -30.53 17.82
CA PRO A 6 -4.88 -31.35 17.69
C PRO A 6 -3.62 -30.66 18.28
N PRO A 7 -2.56 -31.44 18.54
CA PRO A 7 -1.46 -31.03 19.38
C PRO A 7 -0.62 -29.91 18.76
N THR A 8 -0.60 -28.81 19.51
CA THR A 8 0.48 -27.84 19.66
C THR A 8 0.76 -26.90 18.48
N TRP A 9 0.72 -25.61 18.79
CA TRP A 9 1.31 -24.52 18.02
C TRP A 9 2.75 -24.78 17.53
N ALA A 10 3.47 -25.73 18.14
CA ALA A 10 4.78 -26.18 17.68
C ALA A 10 4.74 -26.97 16.35
N ALA A 11 3.70 -27.77 16.10
CA ALA A 11 3.52 -28.46 14.82
C ALA A 11 3.21 -27.46 13.70
N LEU A 12 2.29 -26.52 13.97
CA LEU A 12 1.98 -25.41 13.06
C LEU A 12 3.23 -24.54 12.78
N ALA A 13 4.01 -24.22 13.81
CA ALA A 13 5.24 -23.44 13.65
C ALA A 13 6.36 -24.20 12.93
N ALA A 14 6.42 -25.54 13.03
CA ALA A 14 7.36 -26.37 12.27
C ALA A 14 6.94 -26.47 10.80
N GLU A 15 5.63 -26.53 10.54
CA GLU A 15 5.03 -26.58 9.21
C GLU A 15 5.17 -25.23 8.46
N LEU A 16 5.01 -24.10 9.17
CA LEU A 16 5.29 -22.77 8.65
C LEU A 16 6.79 -22.50 8.39
N LYS A 17 7.69 -23.31 8.97
CA LYS A 17 9.14 -23.21 8.77
C LYS A 17 9.69 -24.09 7.64
N ALA A 18 8.90 -25.04 7.14
CA ALA A 18 9.29 -25.85 6.00
C ALA A 18 9.17 -25.02 4.70
N PRO A 19 10.08 -25.17 3.71
CA PRO A 19 9.98 -24.46 2.44
C PRO A 19 8.64 -24.82 1.77
N PRO A 20 7.76 -23.85 1.47
CA PRO A 20 6.43 -24.16 1.00
C PRO A 20 6.44 -24.24 -0.53
N GLU A 21 5.68 -25.16 -1.09
CA GLU A 21 4.35 -24.77 -1.58
C GLU A 21 3.68 -25.91 -2.35
N ALA A 22 4.35 -26.64 -3.23
CA ALA A 22 3.62 -27.54 -4.14
C ALA A 22 2.97 -28.75 -3.42
N ALA A 23 3.75 -29.51 -2.63
CA ALA A 23 3.27 -30.76 -2.03
C ALA A 23 2.30 -30.53 -0.85
N LEU A 24 2.63 -29.60 0.06
CA LEU A 24 1.77 -29.27 1.20
C LEU A 24 0.45 -28.64 0.73
N THR A 25 0.49 -27.71 -0.24
CA THR A 25 -0.74 -27.16 -0.82
C THR A 25 -1.57 -28.25 -1.50
N SER A 26 -0.95 -29.23 -2.16
CA SER A 26 -1.68 -30.33 -2.82
C SER A 26 -2.41 -31.27 -1.84
N VAL A 27 -1.76 -31.64 -0.73
CA VAL A 27 -2.35 -32.53 0.28
C VAL A 27 -3.46 -31.82 1.05
N TYR A 28 -3.20 -30.59 1.50
CA TYR A 28 -4.21 -29.77 2.17
C TYR A 28 -5.40 -29.47 1.27
N ARG A 29 -5.16 -29.16 -0.01
CA ARG A 29 -6.22 -28.94 -1.00
C ARG A 29 -7.05 -30.21 -1.21
N THR A 30 -6.41 -31.37 -1.40
CA THR A 30 -7.12 -32.64 -1.59
C THR A 30 -7.97 -33.00 -0.37
N GLN A 31 -7.42 -32.86 0.84
CA GLN A 31 -8.15 -33.10 2.09
C GLN A 31 -9.30 -32.12 2.26
N TYR A 32 -9.05 -30.83 2.07
CA TYR A 32 -10.07 -29.80 2.11
C TYR A 32 -11.19 -30.08 1.10
N ASP A 33 -10.86 -30.43 -0.14
CA ASP A 33 -11.82 -30.69 -1.20
C ASP A 33 -12.73 -31.89 -0.89
N SER A 34 -12.21 -32.89 -0.18
CA SER A 34 -12.97 -34.06 0.29
C SER A 34 -13.91 -33.80 1.48
N LEU A 35 -13.81 -32.63 2.14
CA LEU A 35 -14.68 -32.28 3.27
C LEU A 35 -16.13 -32.04 2.83
N LEU A 36 -17.07 -32.39 3.71
CA LEU A 36 -18.47 -32.00 3.56
C LEU A 36 -18.62 -30.47 3.59
N PRO A 37 -19.66 -29.90 2.96
CA PRO A 37 -19.85 -28.43 2.93
C PRO A 37 -19.86 -27.77 4.32
N ALA A 38 -20.44 -28.42 5.33
CA ALA A 38 -20.44 -27.89 6.70
C ALA A 38 -19.03 -27.84 7.31
N GLN A 39 -18.20 -28.86 7.06
CA GLN A 39 -16.82 -28.91 7.53
C GLN A 39 -15.96 -27.87 6.82
N LYS A 40 -16.14 -27.68 5.50
CA LYS A 40 -15.48 -26.60 4.73
C LYS A 40 -15.78 -25.23 5.32
N ARG A 41 -17.04 -24.95 5.66
CA ARG A 41 -17.43 -23.69 6.32
C ARG A 41 -16.75 -23.50 7.67
N THR A 42 -16.67 -24.53 8.51
CA THR A 42 -15.99 -24.45 9.81
C THR A 42 -14.49 -24.13 9.65
N VAL A 43 -13.81 -24.80 8.72
CA VAL A 43 -12.39 -24.53 8.43
C VAL A 43 -12.19 -23.10 7.92
N MET A 44 -13.04 -22.64 7.00
CA MET A 44 -12.97 -21.26 6.49
C MET A 44 -13.24 -20.23 7.57
N TYR A 45 -14.18 -20.48 8.48
CA TYR A 45 -14.46 -19.60 9.62
C TYR A 45 -13.23 -19.44 10.51
N VAL A 46 -12.51 -20.52 10.82
CA VAL A 46 -11.26 -20.45 11.59
C VAL A 46 -10.20 -19.66 10.83
N HIS A 47 -10.00 -19.95 9.54
CA HIS A 47 -9.02 -19.27 8.71
C HIS A 47 -9.26 -17.76 8.64
N VAL A 48 -10.51 -17.35 8.39
CA VAL A 48 -10.91 -15.94 8.35
C VAL A 48 -10.65 -15.25 9.68
N ASN A 49 -10.97 -15.88 10.81
CA ASN A 49 -10.72 -15.27 12.13
C ASN A 49 -9.23 -15.15 12.45
N VAL A 50 -8.41 -16.11 12.02
CA VAL A 50 -6.94 -15.99 12.14
C VAL A 50 -6.44 -14.82 11.29
N ALA A 51 -6.90 -14.69 10.04
CA ALA A 51 -6.54 -13.57 9.17
C ALA A 51 -6.97 -12.22 9.77
N LYS A 52 -8.17 -12.14 10.36
CA LYS A 52 -8.65 -10.94 11.08
C LYS A 52 -7.81 -10.61 12.30
N ALA A 53 -7.37 -11.62 13.06
CA ALA A 53 -6.49 -11.41 14.20
C ALA A 53 -5.11 -10.89 13.78
N ILE A 54 -4.56 -11.40 12.67
CA ILE A 54 -3.32 -10.88 12.07
C ILE A 54 -3.52 -9.44 11.61
N ALA A 55 -4.58 -9.14 10.85
CA ALA A 55 -4.88 -7.79 10.39
C ALA A 55 -5.06 -6.80 11.56
N ALA A 56 -5.76 -7.21 12.62
CA ALA A 56 -5.91 -6.42 13.84
C ALA A 56 -4.56 -6.18 14.55
N TYR A 57 -3.66 -7.16 14.56
CA TYR A 57 -2.31 -7.00 15.10
C TYR A 57 -1.44 -6.09 14.25
N GLU A 58 -1.42 -6.27 12.92
CA GLU A 58 -0.70 -5.40 11.98
C GLU A 58 -1.13 -3.95 12.09
N TRP A 59 -2.41 -3.72 12.41
CA TRP A 59 -2.94 -2.39 12.65
C TRP A 59 -2.41 -1.73 13.93
N LEU A 60 -1.89 -2.51 14.89
CA LEU A 60 -1.14 -2.00 16.04
C LEU A 60 0.29 -1.59 15.69
N LEU A 61 0.81 -2.06 14.55
CA LEU A 61 2.17 -1.79 14.10
C LEU A 61 2.23 -0.43 13.40
N SER A 62 2.06 0.63 14.17
CA SER A 62 2.23 2.00 13.71
C SER A 62 3.59 2.56 14.11
N SER A 63 4.15 3.42 13.27
CA SER A 63 5.33 4.23 13.56
C SER A 63 4.94 5.70 13.58
N ASP A 64 5.27 6.39 14.66
CA ASP A 64 5.01 7.81 14.88
C ASP A 64 6.21 8.51 15.53
N HIS A 65 6.07 9.77 15.92
CA HIS A 65 7.15 10.57 16.54
C HIS A 65 8.44 10.67 15.70
N SER A 66 8.32 10.68 14.38
CA SER A 66 9.47 10.98 13.53
C SER A 66 9.94 12.43 13.74
N SER A 67 11.19 12.72 13.39
CA SER A 67 11.70 14.10 13.44
C SER A 67 10.87 15.07 12.57
N PHE A 68 10.27 14.57 11.48
CA PHE A 68 9.29 15.31 10.71
C PHE A 68 7.98 15.56 11.47
N ASP A 69 7.42 14.55 12.14
CA ASP A 69 6.19 14.71 12.93
C ASP A 69 6.39 15.75 14.05
N GLN A 70 7.55 15.72 14.72
CA GLN A 70 7.93 16.72 15.72
C GLN A 70 8.02 18.12 15.12
N PHE A 71 8.65 18.27 13.95
CA PHE A 71 8.72 19.55 13.23
C PHE A 71 7.34 20.09 12.85
N VAL A 72 6.40 19.24 12.42
CA VAL A 72 5.02 19.65 12.13
C VAL A 72 4.31 20.17 13.38
N ASN A 73 4.50 19.51 14.52
CA ASN A 73 3.87 19.90 15.79
C ASN A 73 4.47 21.18 16.40
N GLU A 74 5.79 21.37 16.29
CA GLU A 74 6.52 22.49 16.87
C GLU A 74 6.59 23.72 15.94
N GLY A 75 6.36 23.53 14.65
CA GLY A 75 6.38 24.57 13.62
C GLY A 75 7.75 24.85 13.00
N PRO A 76 7.84 25.84 12.08
CA PRO A 76 9.00 26.04 11.20
C PRO A 76 10.35 26.27 11.91
N GLN A 77 10.31 26.79 13.15
CA GLN A 77 11.50 27.06 13.97
C GLN A 77 12.00 25.83 14.73
N SER A 78 11.29 24.69 14.67
CA SER A 78 11.69 23.47 15.33
C SER A 78 13.11 23.04 14.94
N PRO A 79 13.96 22.67 15.91
CA PRO A 79 15.27 22.10 15.66
C PRO A 79 15.21 20.60 15.30
N ALA A 80 14.05 19.96 15.39
CA ALA A 80 13.89 18.52 15.13
C ALA A 80 14.28 18.15 13.69
N LEU A 81 13.96 19.01 12.73
CA LEU A 81 14.33 18.84 11.34
C LEU A 81 15.65 19.58 11.02
N SER A 82 16.64 18.87 10.52
CA SER A 82 17.94 19.46 10.17
C SER A 82 17.80 20.50 9.05
N PRO A 83 18.75 21.46 8.90
CA PRO A 83 18.72 22.42 7.79
C PRO A 83 18.69 21.75 6.41
N ALA A 84 19.37 20.62 6.24
CA ALA A 84 19.34 19.83 5.00
C ALA A 84 17.96 19.22 4.76
N ALA A 85 17.37 18.58 5.78
CA ALA A 85 16.03 18.00 5.68
C ALA A 85 14.95 19.08 5.43
N LYS A 86 15.09 20.30 5.95
CA LYS A 86 14.20 21.43 5.61
C LYS A 86 14.31 21.83 4.13
N ARG A 87 15.52 21.87 3.56
CA ARG A 87 15.71 22.09 2.12
C ARG A 87 15.13 20.94 1.30
N GLY A 88 15.31 19.70 1.76
CA GLY A 88 14.74 18.49 1.16
C GLY A 88 13.21 18.50 1.14
N LEU A 89 12.57 18.88 2.25
CA LEU A 89 11.12 19.06 2.32
C LEU A 89 10.64 20.07 1.28
N LYS A 90 11.33 21.21 1.13
CA LYS A 90 11.00 22.23 0.11
C LYS A 90 11.12 21.67 -1.32
N LEU A 91 12.11 20.82 -1.59
CA LEU A 91 12.24 20.14 -2.87
C LEU A 91 11.10 19.15 -3.08
N PHE A 92 10.80 18.33 -2.07
CA PHE A 92 9.78 17.28 -2.09
C PHE A 92 8.37 17.82 -2.42
N VAL A 93 7.99 18.96 -1.82
CA VAL A 93 6.70 19.62 -2.08
C VAL A 93 6.72 20.54 -3.32
N GLY A 94 7.90 20.85 -3.83
CA GLY A 94 8.09 21.85 -4.88
C GLY A 94 8.72 21.23 -6.11
N LYS A 95 9.97 21.62 -6.38
CA LYS A 95 10.70 21.29 -7.62
C LYS A 95 10.71 19.80 -7.97
N ALA A 96 10.81 18.91 -6.98
CA ALA A 96 10.90 17.48 -7.21
C ALA A 96 9.53 16.79 -7.38
N SER A 97 8.42 17.50 -7.12
CA SER A 97 7.05 17.01 -7.32
C SER A 97 6.71 15.69 -6.62
N CYS A 98 7.48 15.27 -5.61
CA CYS A 98 7.28 13.98 -4.95
C CYS A 98 5.89 13.89 -4.29
N MET A 99 5.36 15.03 -3.82
CA MET A 99 4.05 15.09 -3.18
C MET A 99 2.86 14.86 -4.11
N ASP A 100 3.06 14.87 -5.43
CA ASP A 100 1.98 14.64 -6.39
C ASP A 100 1.37 13.24 -6.19
N CYS A 101 2.21 12.27 -5.80
CA CYS A 101 1.81 10.91 -5.44
C CYS A 101 1.99 10.63 -3.93
N HIS A 102 3.04 11.14 -3.29
CA HIS A 102 3.36 10.84 -1.89
C HIS A 102 2.75 11.85 -0.90
N LYS A 103 1.42 11.79 -0.77
CA LYS A 103 0.61 12.74 0.02
C LYS A 103 0.56 12.42 1.52
N THR A 104 0.50 13.46 2.35
CA THR A 104 0.35 13.31 3.81
C THR A 104 -1.02 12.69 4.17
N PRO A 105 -1.13 12.01 5.34
CA PRO A 105 -0.12 11.85 6.39
C PRO A 105 0.79 10.63 6.23
N LEU A 106 0.49 9.71 5.30
CA LEU A 106 1.27 8.48 5.08
C LEU A 106 2.35 8.64 4.00
N PHE A 107 2.44 9.79 3.36
CA PHE A 107 3.28 10.00 2.17
C PHE A 107 2.93 8.99 1.06
N SER A 108 1.63 8.81 0.83
CA SER A 108 1.06 7.98 -0.21
C SER A 108 -0.37 8.46 -0.48
N ASP A 109 -0.75 8.51 -1.75
CA ASP A 109 -2.12 8.74 -2.18
C ASP A 109 -2.94 7.46 -2.31
N GLY A 110 -2.32 6.30 -2.06
CA GLY A 110 -2.93 4.99 -2.17
C GLY A 110 -3.31 4.58 -3.60
N LYS A 111 -2.95 5.36 -4.62
CA LYS A 111 -3.26 5.10 -6.03
C LYS A 111 -2.19 4.24 -6.68
N PHE A 112 -2.43 3.88 -7.95
CA PHE A 112 -1.53 3.06 -8.76
C PHE A 112 -0.86 3.92 -9.83
N HIS A 113 0.46 3.86 -9.89
CA HIS A 113 1.27 4.62 -10.84
C HIS A 113 2.29 3.71 -11.53
N ASN A 114 2.51 3.95 -12.81
CA ASN A 114 3.62 3.33 -13.56
C ASN A 114 4.77 4.32 -13.66
N ILE A 115 5.89 4.01 -12.98
CA ILE A 115 7.10 4.84 -13.00
C ILE A 115 8.22 4.28 -13.90
N GLY A 116 7.94 3.22 -14.67
CA GLY A 116 8.90 2.64 -15.60
C GLY A 116 10.07 1.91 -14.95
N ILE A 117 9.85 1.25 -13.79
CA ILE A 117 10.86 0.36 -13.20
C ILE A 117 11.12 -0.80 -14.14
N GLU A 118 12.39 -1.04 -14.43
CA GLU A 118 12.83 -2.22 -15.17
C GLU A 118 12.55 -3.50 -14.36
N GLN A 119 11.98 -4.53 -15.00
CA GLN A 119 11.65 -5.78 -14.36
C GLN A 119 12.85 -6.74 -14.37
N ARG A 120 13.81 -6.49 -13.47
CA ARG A 120 14.90 -7.42 -13.14
C ARG A 120 15.02 -7.64 -11.64
N GLY A 121 15.65 -8.74 -11.25
CA GLY A 121 15.86 -9.11 -9.84
C GLY A 121 15.20 -10.44 -9.50
N THR A 122 15.43 -10.92 -8.28
CA THR A 122 14.91 -12.22 -7.81
C THR A 122 13.40 -12.22 -7.55
N ALA A 123 12.80 -11.04 -7.44
CA ALA A 123 11.35 -10.87 -7.24
C ALA A 123 10.57 -10.76 -8.57
N VAL A 124 11.26 -10.78 -9.71
CA VAL A 124 10.62 -10.74 -11.03
C VAL A 124 10.48 -12.17 -11.55
N PRO A 125 9.26 -12.62 -11.89
CA PRO A 125 9.03 -13.93 -12.46
C PRO A 125 9.88 -14.18 -13.71
N THR A 126 10.34 -15.41 -13.90
CA THR A 126 11.10 -15.81 -15.08
C THR A 126 10.32 -16.76 -15.97
N ILE A 127 10.67 -16.84 -17.25
CA ILE A 127 9.99 -17.77 -18.18
C ILE A 127 10.17 -19.25 -17.77
N ALA A 128 11.14 -19.56 -16.92
CA ALA A 128 11.30 -20.89 -16.34
C ALA A 128 10.10 -21.30 -15.45
N GLU A 129 9.32 -20.34 -14.95
CA GLU A 129 8.12 -20.58 -14.16
C GLU A 129 6.91 -21.00 -15.02
N CYS A 130 6.98 -20.87 -16.35
CA CYS A 130 5.93 -21.29 -17.30
C CYS A 130 5.88 -22.82 -17.56
N SER A 131 6.27 -23.63 -16.58
CA SER A 131 6.62 -25.06 -16.74
C SER A 131 5.50 -25.98 -17.29
N ASP A 132 4.25 -25.53 -17.30
CA ASP A 132 3.07 -26.32 -17.72
C ASP A 132 2.30 -25.71 -18.92
N LYS A 133 2.79 -24.62 -19.54
CA LYS A 133 2.06 -23.83 -20.57
C LYS A 133 0.69 -23.33 -20.08
N GLN A 134 0.38 -23.41 -18.78
CA GLN A 134 -0.69 -22.62 -18.21
C GLN A 134 -0.18 -21.18 -18.02
N SER A 135 -1.10 -20.24 -18.06
CA SER A 135 -0.84 -18.83 -17.83
C SER A 135 -0.27 -18.63 -16.43
N ALA A 136 1.07 -18.55 -16.29
CA ALA A 136 1.63 -17.92 -15.11
C ALA A 136 1.11 -16.47 -15.14
N PRO A 137 0.38 -16.04 -14.12
CA PRO A 137 -0.51 -14.89 -14.26
C PRO A 137 0.24 -13.55 -14.36
N ASP A 138 1.57 -13.56 -14.30
CA ASP A 138 2.47 -12.41 -14.52
C ASP A 138 3.42 -12.64 -15.71
N CYS A 139 3.14 -13.65 -16.53
CA CYS A 139 3.95 -14.01 -17.69
C CYS A 139 3.12 -14.18 -18.95
N ASP A 140 3.62 -13.66 -20.06
CA ASP A 140 3.20 -14.10 -21.38
C ASP A 140 3.90 -15.43 -21.71
N CYS A 141 3.40 -16.51 -21.09
CA CYS A 141 3.87 -17.87 -21.33
C CYS A 141 3.52 -18.39 -22.74
N VAL A 142 2.63 -17.71 -23.47
CA VAL A 142 2.18 -18.13 -24.80
C VAL A 142 3.15 -17.69 -25.88
N SER A 143 3.63 -16.45 -25.83
CA SER A 143 4.65 -15.96 -26.77
C SER A 143 6.08 -16.30 -26.33
N GLY A 144 6.29 -16.62 -25.04
CA GLY A 144 7.59 -16.95 -24.47
C GLY A 144 8.53 -15.74 -24.35
N LYS A 145 8.02 -14.52 -24.52
CA LYS A 145 8.84 -13.31 -24.71
C LYS A 145 9.06 -12.50 -23.43
N SER A 146 8.18 -12.57 -22.43
CA SER A 146 8.32 -11.72 -21.25
C SER A 146 7.48 -12.17 -20.06
N CYS A 147 8.12 -12.21 -18.88
CA CYS A 147 7.46 -12.25 -17.58
C CYS A 147 7.49 -10.87 -16.96
N LEU A 148 6.50 -10.05 -17.30
CA LEU A 148 6.37 -8.70 -16.76
C LEU A 148 5.24 -8.73 -15.74
N PRO A 149 5.53 -8.48 -14.45
CA PRO A 149 4.46 -8.32 -13.48
C PRO A 149 3.76 -7.00 -13.78
N TRP A 150 2.55 -7.10 -14.34
CA TRP A 150 1.75 -5.94 -14.76
C TRP A 150 1.06 -5.24 -13.58
N GLY A 151 1.55 -5.44 -12.36
CA GLY A 151 1.11 -4.80 -11.13
C GLY A 151 -0.39 -4.96 -10.90
N ALA A 152 -1.07 -3.83 -10.72
CA ALA A 152 -2.51 -3.77 -10.44
C ALA A 152 -3.38 -4.48 -11.50
N TYR A 153 -2.95 -4.46 -12.77
CA TYR A 153 -3.73 -4.98 -13.88
C TYR A 153 -4.04 -6.48 -13.70
N PHE A 154 -3.00 -7.28 -13.43
CA PHE A 154 -3.19 -8.71 -13.12
C PHE A 154 -3.52 -8.96 -11.65
N GLY A 155 -3.00 -8.14 -10.72
CA GLY A 155 -3.27 -8.28 -9.29
C GLY A 155 -4.76 -8.20 -8.94
N THR A 156 -5.49 -7.25 -9.52
CA THR A 156 -6.93 -7.11 -9.26
C THR A 156 -7.76 -8.24 -9.85
N ALA A 157 -7.41 -8.73 -11.04
CA ALA A 157 -8.04 -9.91 -11.63
C ALA A 157 -7.86 -11.14 -10.74
N LYS A 158 -6.63 -11.38 -10.25
CA LYS A 158 -6.35 -12.45 -9.27
C LYS A 158 -7.22 -12.30 -8.04
N LEU A 159 -7.26 -11.12 -7.42
CA LEU A 159 -8.02 -10.90 -6.18
C LEU A 159 -9.53 -11.07 -6.36
N ARG A 160 -10.10 -10.70 -7.52
CA ARG A 160 -11.53 -10.83 -7.79
C ARG A 160 -12.02 -12.27 -7.73
N ASP A 161 -11.19 -13.19 -8.20
CA ASP A 161 -11.56 -14.60 -8.36
C ASP A 161 -11.23 -15.44 -7.10
N GLN A 162 -10.75 -14.80 -6.01
CA GLN A 162 -10.42 -15.45 -4.74
C GLN A 162 -11.62 -15.62 -3.80
N ALA A 163 -11.59 -16.71 -3.03
CA ALA A 163 -12.57 -17.01 -1.99
C ALA A 163 -12.60 -15.98 -0.84
N PHE A 164 -11.53 -15.21 -0.66
CA PHE A 164 -11.42 -14.15 0.36
C PHE A 164 -11.47 -12.74 -0.23
N SER A 165 -12.01 -12.59 -1.45
CA SER A 165 -12.21 -11.26 -2.02
C SER A 165 -13.26 -10.47 -1.24
N ARG A 166 -13.29 -9.14 -1.42
CA ARG A 166 -14.37 -8.28 -0.89
C ARG A 166 -15.77 -8.70 -1.37
N ARG A 167 -15.85 -9.45 -2.47
CA ARG A 167 -17.10 -10.00 -3.03
C ARG A 167 -17.49 -11.35 -2.41
N SER A 168 -16.72 -11.88 -1.47
CA SER A 168 -17.02 -13.17 -0.82
C SER A 168 -17.99 -13.02 0.35
N GLU A 169 -18.56 -14.15 0.80
CA GLU A 169 -19.42 -14.20 2.00
C GLU A 169 -18.64 -13.94 3.30
N TYR A 170 -17.30 -13.96 3.23
CA TYR A 170 -16.41 -13.79 4.37
C TYR A 170 -15.98 -12.34 4.60
N SER A 171 -16.39 -11.42 3.73
CA SER A 171 -16.06 -10.01 3.86
C SER A 171 -16.71 -9.39 5.10
N ASP A 172 -15.88 -8.62 5.82
CA ASP A 172 -16.20 -7.91 7.07
C ASP A 172 -17.15 -6.73 6.82
N ASP A 173 -17.25 -6.30 5.57
CA ASP A 173 -18.09 -5.21 5.12
C ASP A 173 -19.01 -5.68 3.98
N PRO A 174 -20.17 -6.25 4.32
CA PRO A 174 -21.12 -6.75 3.33
C PRO A 174 -21.84 -5.61 2.58
N ALA A 175 -21.79 -4.36 3.07
CA ALA A 175 -22.36 -3.21 2.37
C ALA A 175 -21.46 -2.78 1.20
N LEU A 176 -20.14 -2.83 1.39
CA LEU A 176 -19.15 -2.56 0.34
C LEU A 176 -19.04 -3.70 -0.69
N ARG A 177 -19.50 -4.91 -0.36
CA ARG A 177 -19.59 -6.06 -1.29
C ARG A 177 -20.33 -5.71 -2.59
N LEU A 178 -21.30 -4.80 -2.52
CA LEU A 178 -22.23 -4.49 -3.61
C LEU A 178 -21.98 -3.14 -4.28
N GLN A 179 -20.94 -2.40 -3.88
CA GLN A 179 -20.66 -1.10 -4.49
C GLN A 179 -20.02 -1.24 -5.89
N PRO A 180 -20.56 -0.54 -6.91
CA PRO A 180 -19.93 -0.45 -8.23
C PRO A 180 -18.48 0.07 -8.12
N GLY A 181 -17.56 -0.43 -8.96
CA GLY A 181 -16.16 -0.01 -8.91
C GLY A 181 -15.27 -0.80 -7.96
N SER A 182 -15.82 -1.41 -6.90
CA SER A 182 -15.03 -2.25 -6.00
C SER A 182 -14.72 -3.59 -6.70
N MET A 183 -13.48 -3.74 -7.16
CA MET A 183 -12.97 -4.89 -7.95
C MET A 183 -13.31 -4.88 -9.44
N ASP A 184 -13.61 -3.71 -10.01
CA ASP A 184 -13.71 -3.60 -11.47
C ASP A 184 -12.33 -3.83 -12.12
N PRO A 185 -12.29 -4.37 -13.35
CA PRO A 185 -11.03 -4.54 -14.07
C PRO A 185 -10.27 -3.22 -14.16
N ILE A 186 -9.00 -3.25 -13.80
CA ILE A 186 -8.10 -2.12 -13.99
C ILE A 186 -7.92 -1.89 -15.50
N PRO A 187 -8.02 -0.65 -15.99
CA PRO A 187 -7.88 -0.36 -17.42
C PRO A 187 -6.45 -0.62 -17.90
N GLU A 188 -6.30 -1.01 -19.17
CA GLU A 188 -5.02 -1.35 -19.82
C GLU A 188 -3.96 -0.23 -19.69
N ARG A 189 -4.39 1.03 -19.65
CA ARG A 189 -3.48 2.18 -19.43
C ARG A 189 -2.71 2.16 -18.10
N LEU A 190 -3.14 1.35 -17.13
CA LEU A 190 -2.49 1.14 -15.83
C LEU A 190 -1.70 -0.19 -15.79
N MET A 191 -1.44 -0.80 -16.95
CA MET A 191 -0.48 -1.90 -17.03
C MET A 191 0.88 -1.45 -16.51
N GLY A 192 1.44 -2.23 -15.59
CA GLY A 192 2.71 -1.89 -14.95
C GLY A 192 2.60 -0.94 -13.76
N ALA A 193 1.38 -0.51 -13.42
CA ALA A 193 1.17 0.39 -12.30
C ALA A 193 1.19 -0.36 -10.97
N TRP A 194 1.92 0.18 -10.00
CA TRP A 194 2.02 -0.31 -8.64
C TRP A 194 1.47 0.70 -7.66
N ARG A 195 0.98 0.23 -6.52
CA ARG A 195 0.44 1.12 -5.49
C ARG A 195 1.56 2.01 -4.96
N THR A 196 1.32 3.32 -4.84
CA THR A 196 2.25 4.25 -4.18
C THR A 196 2.50 3.77 -2.75
N PRO A 197 3.72 3.36 -2.39
CA PRO A 197 4.00 2.93 -1.02
C PRO A 197 4.02 4.15 -0.08
N SER A 198 3.72 3.91 1.20
CA SER A 198 4.02 4.87 2.27
C SER A 198 5.52 5.15 2.29
N LEU A 199 5.92 6.40 2.55
CA LEU A 199 7.31 6.76 2.80
C LEU A 199 7.66 6.88 4.29
N ARG A 200 6.71 6.58 5.20
CA ARG A 200 7.05 6.43 6.62
C ARG A 200 8.05 5.28 6.79
N ASP A 201 9.09 5.53 7.57
CA ASP A 201 10.21 4.61 7.81
C ASP A 201 10.96 4.15 6.54
N VAL A 202 10.84 4.87 5.43
CA VAL A 202 11.43 4.44 4.15
C VAL A 202 12.93 4.21 4.25
N ALA A 203 13.66 4.97 5.08
CA ALA A 203 15.10 4.79 5.25
C ALA A 203 15.49 3.43 5.87
N MET A 204 14.54 2.67 6.41
CA MET A 204 14.77 1.40 7.11
C MET A 204 14.29 0.17 6.33
N THR A 205 13.71 0.34 5.13
CA THR A 205 12.96 -0.71 4.42
C THR A 205 13.56 -1.13 3.08
N GLY A 206 14.85 -0.84 2.88
CA GLY A 206 15.57 -1.35 1.71
C GLY A 206 15.56 -2.89 1.64
N PRO A 207 15.70 -3.48 0.45
CA PRO A 207 15.82 -2.83 -0.86
C PRO A 207 14.49 -2.21 -1.34
N TYR A 208 14.57 -1.29 -2.30
CA TYR A 208 13.46 -0.43 -2.72
C TYR A 208 12.82 -0.86 -4.04
N MET A 209 11.62 -0.34 -4.28
CA MET A 209 10.69 -0.69 -5.37
C MET A 209 10.06 -2.08 -5.18
N HIS A 210 9.04 -2.39 -5.98
CA HIS A 210 8.30 -3.66 -5.89
C HIS A 210 9.17 -4.89 -6.18
N ASN A 211 10.29 -4.71 -6.88
CA ASN A 211 11.21 -5.77 -7.25
C ASN A 211 12.55 -5.71 -6.50
N GLY A 212 12.73 -4.77 -5.59
CA GLY A 212 13.97 -4.63 -4.82
C GLY A 212 15.20 -4.22 -5.66
N ILE A 213 15.02 -3.58 -6.81
CA ILE A 213 16.13 -3.27 -7.74
C ILE A 213 17.14 -2.27 -7.19
N PHE A 214 16.74 -1.41 -6.24
CA PHE A 214 17.62 -0.41 -5.65
C PHE A 214 17.98 -0.77 -4.21
N THR A 215 19.24 -0.60 -3.83
CA THR A 215 19.71 -0.94 -2.48
C THR A 215 19.79 0.28 -1.57
N THR A 216 19.84 1.49 -2.13
CA THR A 216 19.93 2.75 -1.37
C THR A 216 18.85 3.76 -1.77
N LEU A 217 18.47 4.65 -0.85
CA LEU A 217 17.59 5.79 -1.16
C LEU A 217 18.20 6.71 -2.22
N SER A 218 19.53 6.82 -2.24
CA SER A 218 20.23 7.62 -3.24
C SER A 218 20.00 7.08 -4.66
N ASP A 219 20.00 5.76 -4.85
CA ASP A 219 19.70 5.13 -6.14
C ASP A 219 18.25 5.40 -6.58
N VAL A 220 17.32 5.37 -5.63
CA VAL A 220 15.90 5.72 -5.86
C VAL A 220 15.77 7.16 -6.34
N ILE A 221 16.34 8.11 -5.60
CA ILE A 221 16.27 9.55 -5.95
C ILE A 221 16.93 9.80 -7.30
N TRP A 222 18.07 9.14 -7.57
CA TRP A 222 18.75 9.24 -8.85
C TRP A 222 17.89 8.71 -10.00
N HIS A 223 17.17 7.60 -9.81
CA HIS A 223 16.23 7.07 -10.80
C HIS A 223 15.15 8.10 -11.18
N TYR A 224 14.51 8.72 -10.20
CA TYR A 224 13.51 9.78 -10.45
C TYR A 224 14.12 10.97 -11.19
N ASP A 225 15.32 11.40 -10.78
CA ASP A 225 16.02 12.53 -11.42
C ASP A 225 16.29 12.30 -12.91
N GLN A 226 16.56 11.05 -13.30
CA GLN A 226 16.78 10.64 -14.70
C GLN A 226 15.49 10.39 -15.51
N ALA A 227 14.32 10.83 -15.01
CA ALA A 227 13.00 10.64 -15.62
C ALA A 227 12.42 9.22 -15.51
N GLY A 228 12.92 8.42 -14.58
CA GLY A 228 12.72 6.98 -14.64
C GLY A 228 13.56 6.39 -15.78
N GLY A 229 14.28 5.31 -15.49
CA GLY A 229 15.10 4.62 -16.49
C GLY A 229 14.30 4.19 -17.73
N ARG A 230 15.02 3.69 -18.74
CA ARG A 230 14.47 2.99 -19.92
C ARG A 230 13.76 1.70 -19.50
N GLY A 231 12.69 1.80 -18.71
CA GLY A 231 11.88 0.67 -18.28
C GLY A 231 11.47 -0.16 -19.48
N ASP A 232 11.42 -1.47 -19.28
CA ASP A 232 10.91 -2.43 -20.25
C ASP A 232 9.41 -2.27 -20.51
N GLN A 233 8.70 -1.54 -19.63
CA GLN A 233 7.29 -1.24 -19.75
C GLN A 233 7.06 0.19 -20.30
N SER A 234 6.27 0.29 -21.37
CA SER A 234 5.80 1.56 -21.91
C SER A 234 4.77 2.22 -20.98
N GLY A 235 4.72 3.55 -20.98
CA GLY A 235 3.69 4.31 -20.24
C GLY A 235 4.12 4.85 -18.88
N SER A 236 5.43 4.99 -18.64
CA SER A 236 5.93 5.70 -17.45
C SER A 236 5.36 7.11 -17.37
N GLU A 237 4.93 7.50 -16.18
CA GLU A 237 4.41 8.82 -15.83
C GLU A 237 5.53 9.81 -15.48
N LEU A 238 6.78 9.35 -15.35
CA LEU A 238 7.89 10.16 -14.88
C LEU A 238 8.51 11.05 -15.97
N SER A 239 8.94 12.22 -15.52
CA SER A 239 9.80 13.14 -16.26
C SER A 239 11.00 13.54 -15.40
N GLY A 240 12.13 13.88 -16.01
CA GLY A 240 13.37 14.17 -15.30
C GLY A 240 13.24 15.41 -14.41
N LEU A 241 13.77 15.33 -13.19
CA LEU A 241 13.56 16.36 -12.16
C LEU A 241 14.61 17.48 -12.19
N GLY A 242 15.76 17.25 -12.84
CA GLY A 242 16.82 18.26 -12.99
C GLY A 242 17.45 18.65 -11.66
N LEU A 243 17.68 17.68 -10.77
CA LEU A 243 18.22 17.86 -9.43
C LEU A 243 19.74 18.02 -9.46
N SER A 244 20.24 18.94 -8.64
CA SER A 244 21.67 19.04 -8.34
C SER A 244 22.12 17.88 -7.44
N ALA A 245 23.43 17.67 -7.26
CA ALA A 245 23.93 16.70 -6.28
C ALA A 245 23.48 17.04 -4.86
N GLY A 246 23.53 18.33 -4.48
CA GLY A 246 23.03 18.80 -3.19
C GLY A 246 21.52 18.63 -3.03
N ASP A 247 20.74 18.81 -4.11
CA ASP A 247 19.28 18.59 -4.06
C ASP A 247 18.96 17.13 -3.69
N ARG A 248 19.72 16.17 -4.25
CA ARG A 248 19.54 14.74 -3.97
C ARG A 248 19.92 14.39 -2.53
N GLU A 249 20.99 14.98 -2.01
CA GLU A 249 21.39 14.79 -0.60
C GLU A 249 20.36 15.39 0.37
N ASP A 250 19.85 16.58 0.07
CA ASP A 250 18.81 17.24 0.86
C ASP A 250 17.51 16.42 0.88
N LEU A 251 17.09 15.86 -0.27
CA LEU A 251 15.94 14.94 -0.34
C LEU A 251 16.16 13.68 0.49
N ALA A 252 17.34 13.05 0.41
CA ALA A 252 17.65 11.87 1.23
C ALA A 252 17.61 12.19 2.73
N ALA A 253 18.10 13.37 3.14
CA ALA A 253 17.99 13.85 4.51
C ALA A 253 16.53 14.03 4.95
N PHE A 254 15.67 14.55 4.07
CA PHE A 254 14.24 14.65 4.34
C PHE A 254 13.57 13.28 4.45
N LEU A 255 13.80 12.36 3.51
CA LEU A 255 13.22 11.01 3.59
C LEU A 255 13.66 10.25 4.85
N SER A 256 14.91 10.45 5.29
CA SER A 256 15.40 9.90 6.56
C SER A 256 14.69 10.48 7.79
N SER A 257 14.18 11.71 7.69
CA SER A 257 13.45 12.36 8.78
C SER A 257 12.07 11.76 9.03
N LEU A 258 11.56 10.94 8.09
CA LEU A 258 10.27 10.24 8.16
C LEU A 258 10.34 8.93 8.96
N THR A 259 11.51 8.55 9.46
CA THR A 259 11.67 7.40 10.35
C THR A 259 11.19 7.77 11.74
N GLY A 260 10.18 7.05 12.22
CA GLY A 260 9.60 7.19 13.54
C GLY A 260 10.11 6.15 14.53
N THR A 261 9.43 6.09 15.66
CA THR A 261 9.54 5.03 16.65
C THR A 261 8.23 4.24 16.69
N PRO A 262 8.27 2.94 17.06
CA PRO A 262 7.05 2.16 17.25
C PRO A 262 6.09 2.86 18.22
N SER A 263 4.86 3.10 17.77
CA SER A 263 3.81 3.70 18.58
C SER A 263 3.13 2.66 19.45
N THR A 264 2.77 3.06 20.67
CA THR A 264 1.84 2.29 21.52
C THR A 264 0.42 2.83 21.43
N LYS A 265 0.20 3.91 20.68
CA LYS A 265 -1.11 4.53 20.51
C LYS A 265 -1.88 3.76 19.45
N LEU A 266 -3.06 3.26 19.83
CA LEU A 266 -4.04 2.83 18.86
C LEU A 266 -4.42 4.05 18.01
N LEU A 267 -4.18 3.97 16.70
CA LEU A 267 -4.85 4.88 15.77
C LEU A 267 -6.37 4.69 15.98
N PRO A 268 -7.23 5.70 15.76
CA PRO A 268 -8.66 5.45 15.69
C PRO A 268 -8.95 4.51 14.52
N PHE A 269 -9.85 3.53 14.70
CA PHE A 269 -10.22 2.54 13.65
C PHE A 269 -10.84 3.28 12.48
N ASN A 270 -9.99 3.67 11.52
CA ASN A 270 -10.42 4.18 10.24
C ASN A 270 -10.50 2.97 9.33
N ASP A 271 -11.72 2.52 9.06
CA ASP A 271 -12.10 1.42 8.18
C ASP A 271 -11.72 1.63 6.69
N GLY A 272 -10.88 2.62 6.42
CA GLY A 272 -10.46 2.99 5.08
C GLY A 272 -11.58 3.74 4.37
N GLY A 273 -12.02 4.87 4.98
CA GLY A 273 -12.90 5.85 4.36
C GLY A 273 -12.71 5.91 2.83
N MET A 274 -13.82 5.75 2.13
CA MET A 274 -13.88 5.38 0.73
C MET A 274 -13.03 6.29 -0.17
N ILE A 275 -12.38 5.71 -1.19
CA ILE A 275 -11.97 6.49 -2.37
C ILE A 275 -13.20 6.53 -3.28
N HIS A 276 -13.95 7.63 -3.23
CA HIS A 276 -14.99 7.91 -4.23
C HIS A 276 -14.34 8.24 -5.58
N ALA A 277 -15.08 8.05 -6.68
CA ALA A 277 -14.59 8.35 -8.04
C ALA A 277 -14.20 9.83 -8.26
N ASP A 278 -14.56 10.72 -7.33
CA ASP A 278 -14.22 12.14 -7.29
C ASP A 278 -13.10 12.50 -6.29
N GLY A 279 -12.57 11.52 -5.54
CA GLY A 279 -11.47 11.72 -4.60
C GLY A 279 -11.84 12.24 -3.21
N GLY A 280 -13.12 12.25 -2.82
CA GLY A 280 -13.53 12.51 -1.44
C GLY A 280 -13.29 11.31 -0.51
N ILE A 281 -13.07 11.57 0.79
CA ILE A 281 -13.04 10.59 1.88
C ILE A 281 -14.20 10.92 2.81
N GLU A 282 -15.18 10.03 2.93
CA GLU A 282 -16.24 10.12 3.95
C GLU A 282 -16.08 8.98 4.96
N ALA A 283 -16.15 9.28 6.25
CA ALA A 283 -16.12 8.28 7.32
C ALA A 283 -17.50 7.62 7.42
N MET A 284 -17.55 6.29 7.54
CA MET A 284 -18.81 5.62 7.88
C MET A 284 -19.21 5.95 9.33
N PRO A 285 -20.51 6.10 9.62
CA PRO A 285 -20.96 6.25 11.00
C PRO A 285 -20.78 4.94 11.77
N ASP A 286 -20.28 5.07 13.00
CA ASP A 286 -20.08 4.00 13.98
C ASP A 286 -21.35 3.14 14.16
N PRO A 287 -21.29 1.79 14.03
CA PRO A 287 -22.45 0.92 14.28
C PRO A 287 -22.93 0.95 15.75
N GLY A 288 -22.22 1.63 16.66
CA GLY A 288 -22.54 1.76 18.08
C GLY A 288 -23.26 3.04 18.53
N GLN A 289 -23.46 4.05 17.67
CA GLN A 289 -24.06 5.31 18.13
C GLN A 289 -25.55 5.45 17.79
N THR A 290 -26.37 5.25 18.82
CA THR A 290 -27.71 5.83 18.90
C THR A 290 -27.61 7.35 18.90
N ILE A 291 -28.31 7.95 17.93
CA ILE A 291 -28.83 9.32 17.85
C ILE A 291 -28.73 10.11 19.17
N ALA A 292 -27.86 11.12 19.24
CA ALA A 292 -28.14 12.46 19.77
C ALA A 292 -26.89 13.37 19.73
N ASP A 293 -27.12 14.53 19.11
CA ASP A 293 -26.59 15.86 19.42
C ASP A 293 -25.20 16.32 18.90
N ASP A 294 -25.35 17.03 17.78
CA ASP A 294 -24.65 18.23 17.30
C ASP A 294 -24.01 19.14 18.38
N ALA A 295 -22.69 19.37 18.23
CA ALA A 295 -21.90 20.56 18.62
C ALA A 295 -20.41 20.20 18.43
N SER A 296 -19.50 20.99 17.86
CA SER A 296 -19.53 22.32 17.27
C SER A 296 -18.24 22.49 16.47
N VAL A 297 -18.36 23.02 15.26
CA VAL A 297 -17.24 23.44 14.40
C VAL A 297 -17.03 24.92 14.64
N ASP A 298 -16.34 25.30 15.73
CA ASP A 298 -16.06 26.71 16.05
C ASP A 298 -14.85 26.89 16.99
N ALA A 299 -13.73 26.20 16.70
CA ALA A 299 -12.51 26.30 17.51
C ALA A 299 -11.21 26.60 16.74
N LEU A 300 -11.29 26.96 15.45
CA LEU A 300 -10.13 27.42 14.68
C LEU A 300 -10.46 28.77 14.06
N GLY A 301 -10.33 29.82 14.87
CA GLY A 301 -10.60 31.22 14.53
C GLY A 301 -9.70 31.78 13.42
N ILE A 302 -9.91 31.32 12.19
CA ILE A 302 -9.30 31.85 10.98
C ILE A 302 -10.46 32.35 10.10
N GLN A 303 -10.77 33.64 10.19
CA GLN A 303 -11.60 34.30 9.19
C GLN A 303 -10.69 34.77 8.04
N PRO A 304 -11.02 34.45 6.77
CA PRO A 304 -10.43 35.15 5.64
C PRO A 304 -10.98 36.57 5.56
N ASP A 305 -10.07 37.53 5.36
CA ASP A 305 -10.36 38.96 5.33
C ASP A 305 -11.49 39.34 4.35
N ALA A 306 -12.34 40.26 4.82
CA ALA A 306 -13.36 40.93 4.04
C ALA A 306 -12.78 42.14 3.28
N GLY A 307 -13.17 42.27 2.00
CA GLY A 307 -13.05 43.49 1.20
C GLY A 307 -12.46 43.22 -0.19
N ALA A 308 -13.06 43.58 -1.32
CA ALA A 308 -14.18 44.48 -1.55
C ALA A 308 -14.85 44.19 -2.91
N ASN A 309 -16.12 44.58 -2.96
CA ASN A 309 -17.03 44.62 -4.11
C ASN A 309 -16.46 45.24 -5.39
N GLY A 310 -17.03 44.84 -6.52
CA GLY A 310 -16.94 45.58 -7.78
C GLY A 310 -17.75 44.96 -8.92
N ASP A 311 -19.02 45.34 -8.99
CA ASP A 311 -20.00 45.26 -10.09
C ASP A 311 -19.50 45.00 -11.53
N GLY A 312 -20.33 44.28 -12.30
CA GLY A 312 -20.74 44.81 -13.61
C GLY A 312 -20.80 43.85 -14.80
N ARG A 313 -22.01 43.27 -14.99
CA ARG A 313 -22.61 42.69 -16.22
C ARG A 313 -22.14 41.32 -16.71
#